data_AF-A0A2W1N545-F1
#
_entry.id   AF-A0A2W1N545-F1
#
_cell.length_a   1.000
_cell.length_b   1.000
_cell.length_c   1.000
_cell.angle_alpha   90.00
_cell.angle_beta   90.00
_cell.angle_gamma   90.00
#
_symmetry.space_group_name_H-M   'P 1'
#
loop_
_entity.id
_entity.type
_entity.pdbx_description
1 polymer ?
#
loop_
_entity_poly.entity_id
_entity_poly.type
_entity_poly.pdbx_seq_one_letter_code
_entity_poly.pdbx_strand_id
1 'polypeptide(L)'
;MITHIPALEFMQHLAGTYRSLDDAALLQITRSGHGQMIELRMRDKVQMAGVVGAAGQSVELFALFGFPNVIHLSGQLKSKSDIAFEASDLPVNLLLSRDGYTLTLTISFGGTPRTQHVLKRV
;
A
#
# COMPACT_ATOMS: atom_id res chain seq x y z
N MET A 1 -5.03 2.77 -26.28
CA MET A 1 -3.73 3.36 -25.92
C MET A 1 -3.65 3.34 -24.40
N ILE A 2 -2.79 2.50 -23.81
CA ILE A 2 -2.62 2.50 -22.35
C ILE A 2 -1.78 3.73 -22.04
N THR A 3 -2.39 4.74 -21.44
CA THR A 3 -1.70 5.92 -20.93
C THR A 3 -0.63 5.46 -19.94
N HIS A 4 0.60 5.96 -20.09
CA HIS A 4 1.68 5.70 -19.14
C HIS A 4 1.31 6.32 -17.79
N ILE A 5 1.16 5.50 -16.75
CA ILE A 5 0.82 5.94 -15.39
C ILE A 5 1.98 5.54 -14.47
N PRO A 6 2.92 6.47 -14.18
CA PRO A 6 4.11 6.17 -13.38
C PRO A 6 3.81 5.55 -12.01
N ALA A 7 2.74 5.99 -11.35
CA ALA A 7 2.32 5.45 -10.06
C ALA A 7 1.88 3.98 -10.15
N LEU A 8 1.22 3.60 -11.25
CA LEU A 8 0.83 2.22 -11.49
C LEU A 8 2.05 1.35 -11.77
N GLU A 9 2.98 1.82 -12.60
CA GLU A 9 4.24 1.10 -12.85
C GLU A 9 5.05 0.90 -11.58
N PHE A 10 5.12 1.91 -10.72
CA PHE A 10 5.74 1.78 -9.41
C PHE A 10 5.09 0.66 -8.59
N MET A 11 3.76 0.63 -8.51
CA MET A 11 3.03 -0.42 -7.80
C MET A 11 3.23 -1.81 -8.40
N GLN A 12 3.33 -1.91 -9.73
CA GLN A 12 3.63 -3.17 -10.42
C GLN A 12 5.03 -3.72 -10.08
N HIS A 13 5.99 -2.85 -9.76
CA HIS A 13 7.32 -3.24 -9.29
C HIS A 13 7.35 -3.64 -7.81
N LEU A 14 6.35 -3.21 -7.03
CA LEU A 14 6.16 -3.65 -5.65
C LEU A 14 5.51 -5.04 -5.53
N ALA A 15 5.08 -5.66 -6.63
CA ALA A 15 4.51 -7.01 -6.57
C ALA A 15 5.52 -7.99 -5.93
N GLY A 16 5.11 -8.67 -4.87
CA GLY A 16 5.95 -9.55 -4.07
C GLY A 16 5.35 -9.86 -2.70
N THR A 17 6.02 -10.76 -1.98
CA THR A 17 5.74 -11.04 -0.57
C THR A 17 6.84 -10.40 0.26
N TYR A 18 6.47 -9.69 1.32
CA TYR A 18 7.38 -9.01 2.21
C TYR A 18 7.07 -9.38 3.65
N ARG A 19 8.10 -9.61 4.46
CA ARG A 19 7.97 -10.03 5.85
C ARG A 19 8.83 -9.17 6.77
N SER A 20 8.33 -8.85 7.97
CA SER A 20 9.14 -8.20 9.00
C SER A 20 10.20 -9.17 9.55
N LEU A 21 11.25 -8.64 10.17
CA LEU A 21 12.36 -9.44 10.72
C LEU A 21 11.93 -10.38 11.86
N ASP A 22 10.86 -10.03 12.56
CA ASP A 22 10.28 -10.78 13.68
C ASP A 22 9.12 -11.69 13.25
N ASP A 23 8.86 -11.81 11.94
CA ASP A 23 7.74 -12.54 11.35
C ASP A 23 6.34 -12.08 11.84
N ALA A 24 6.25 -10.95 12.53
CA ALA A 24 4.99 -10.43 13.06
C ALA A 24 4.11 -9.76 11.99
N ALA A 25 4.68 -9.31 10.87
CA ALA A 25 4.00 -8.65 9.77
C ALA A 25 4.32 -9.32 8.43
N LEU A 26 3.27 -9.55 7.63
CA LEU A 26 3.36 -10.06 6.27
C LEU A 26 2.58 -9.11 5.35
N LEU A 27 3.25 -8.53 4.37
CA LEU A 27 2.64 -7.72 3.32
C LEU A 27 2.73 -8.47 2.00
N GLN A 28 1.59 -8.71 1.38
CA GLN A 28 1.50 -9.31 0.06
C GLN A 28 0.97 -8.28 -0.92
N ILE A 29 1.71 -8.08 -2.01
CA ILE A 29 1.29 -7.25 -3.14
C ILE A 29 1.25 -8.17 -4.36
N THR A 30 0.04 -8.49 -4.84
CA THR A 30 -0.16 -9.41 -5.96
C THR A 30 -0.73 -8.68 -7.15
N ARG A 31 -0.26 -9.02 -8.35
CA ARG A 31 -0.85 -8.48 -9.59
C ARG A 31 -2.27 -9.00 -9.75
N SER A 32 -3.20 -8.13 -10.12
CA SER A 32 -4.60 -8.48 -10.43
C SER A 32 -5.03 -7.71 -11.68
N GLY A 33 -4.95 -8.37 -12.83
CA GLY A 33 -5.10 -7.71 -14.13
C GLY A 33 -4.10 -6.57 -14.30
N HIS A 34 -4.62 -5.35 -14.52
CA HIS A 34 -3.79 -4.13 -14.61
C HIS A 34 -3.47 -3.49 -13.24
N GLY A 35 -4.17 -3.90 -12.18
CA GLY A 35 -4.02 -3.38 -10.82
C GLY A 35 -3.20 -4.30 -9.90
N GLN A 36 -3.25 -3.99 -8.61
CA GLN A 36 -2.59 -4.76 -7.56
C GLN A 36 -3.57 -5.00 -6.41
N MET A 37 -3.57 -6.20 -5.85
CA MET A 37 -4.13 -6.42 -4.53
C MET A 37 -3.03 -6.22 -3.49
N ILE A 38 -3.38 -5.58 -2.38
CA ILE A 38 -2.48 -5.36 -1.25
C ILE A 38 -3.13 -5.95 0.00
N GLU A 39 -2.39 -6.76 0.74
CA GLU A 39 -2.84 -7.33 2.00
C GLU A 39 -1.74 -7.25 3.05
N LEU A 40 -2.02 -6.59 4.18
CA LEU A 40 -1.18 -6.61 5.37
C LEU A 40 -1.82 -7.53 6.40
N ARG A 41 -1.09 -8.56 6.80
CA ARG A 41 -1.41 -9.43 7.92
C ARG A 41 -0.45 -9.15 9.07
N MET A 42 -1.00 -9.06 10.27
CA MET A 42 -0.24 -9.05 11.51
C MET A 42 -0.51 -10.36 12.23
N ARG A 43 0.52 -11.19 12.37
CA ARG A 43 0.41 -12.61 12.75
C ARG A 43 -0.64 -13.30 11.86
N ASP A 44 -1.75 -13.77 12.43
CA ASP A 44 -2.78 -14.49 11.68
C ASP A 44 -3.95 -13.62 11.21
N LYS A 45 -3.96 -12.31 11.52
CA LYS A 45 -5.10 -11.43 11.24
C LYS A 45 -4.80 -10.45 10.12
N VAL A 46 -5.69 -10.36 9.14
CA VAL A 46 -5.69 -9.29 8.13
C VAL A 46 -5.97 -7.96 8.84
N GLN A 47 -5.01 -7.03 8.78
CA GLN A 47 -5.17 -5.67 9.29
C GLN A 47 -5.57 -4.70 8.18
N MET A 48 -5.08 -4.95 6.96
CA MET A 48 -5.46 -4.18 5.79
C MET A 48 -5.59 -5.10 4.60
N ALA A 49 -6.62 -4.90 3.79
CA ALA A 49 -6.76 -5.53 2.48
C ALA A 49 -7.37 -4.52 1.52
N GLY A 50 -6.84 -4.44 0.30
CA GLY A 50 -7.36 -3.50 -0.69
C GLY A 50 -6.92 -3.79 -2.11
N VAL A 51 -7.48 -3.02 -3.02
CA VAL A 51 -7.18 -3.07 -4.46
C VAL A 51 -6.70 -1.71 -4.92
N VAL A 52 -5.56 -1.71 -5.61
CA VAL A 52 -4.97 -0.57 -6.27
C VAL A 52 -5.26 -0.64 -7.77
N GLY A 53 -5.79 0.45 -8.32
CA GLY A 53 -6.08 0.58 -9.75
C GLY A 53 -5.67 1.95 -10.28
N ALA A 54 -5.59 2.06 -11.60
CA ALA A 54 -5.38 3.34 -12.27
C ALA A 54 -6.62 4.23 -12.19
N ALA A 55 -6.41 5.52 -11.92
CA ALA A 55 -7.44 6.55 -12.01
C ALA A 55 -6.84 7.81 -12.66
N GLY A 56 -7.21 8.07 -13.92
CA GLY A 56 -6.63 9.16 -14.70
C GLY A 56 -5.12 9.00 -14.90
N GLN A 57 -4.33 9.89 -14.28
CA GLN A 57 -2.86 9.90 -14.30
C GLN A 57 -2.24 9.40 -12.98
N SER A 58 -3.06 8.86 -12.09
CA SER A 58 -2.67 8.43 -10.74
C SER A 58 -3.16 7.01 -10.46
N VAL A 59 -3.05 6.58 -9.21
CA VAL A 59 -3.70 5.36 -8.72
C VAL A 59 -4.67 5.67 -7.59
N GLU A 60 -5.61 4.76 -7.38
CA GLU A 60 -6.51 4.77 -6.23
C GLU A 60 -6.39 3.46 -5.48
N LEU A 61 -6.56 3.51 -4.17
CA LEU A 61 -6.64 2.35 -3.29
C LEU A 61 -8.02 2.32 -2.65
N PHE A 62 -8.72 1.20 -2.81
CA PHE A 62 -9.92 0.88 -2.04
C PHE A 62 -9.55 -0.19 -1.02
N ALA A 63 -9.53 0.18 0.27
CA ALA A 63 -9.00 -0.69 1.32
C ALA A 63 -9.89 -0.74 2.58
N LEU A 64 -9.93 -1.94 3.16
CA LEU A 64 -10.39 -2.17 4.53
C LEU A 64 -9.20 -2.03 5.47
N PHE A 65 -9.38 -1.38 6.61
CA PHE A 65 -8.35 -1.20 7.65
C PHE A 65 -8.81 -1.76 9.01
N GLY A 66 -9.39 -2.96 9.02
CA GLY A 66 -10.02 -3.54 10.22
C GLY A 66 -11.33 -2.84 10.64
N PHE A 67 -11.78 -1.83 9.89
CA PHE A 67 -13.09 -1.22 9.98
C PHE A 67 -14.07 -1.93 9.03
N PRO A 68 -15.39 -1.88 9.29
CA PRO A 68 -16.40 -2.46 8.41
C PRO A 68 -16.53 -1.74 7.06
N ASN A 69 -15.96 -0.54 6.93
CA ASN A 69 -16.08 0.30 5.74
C ASN A 69 -14.85 0.21 4.86
N VAL A 70 -15.08 0.19 3.55
CA VAL A 70 -14.03 0.40 2.54
C VAL A 70 -13.72 1.89 2.50
N ILE A 71 -12.44 2.21 2.64
CA ILE A 71 -11.91 3.57 2.54
C ILE A 71 -11.30 3.74 1.16
N HIS A 72 -11.64 4.84 0.49
CA HIS A 72 -11.02 5.27 -0.74
C HIS A 72 -9.83 6.18 -0.43
N LEU A 73 -8.68 5.91 -1.03
CA LEU A 73 -7.47 6.71 -0.92
C LEU A 73 -6.94 7.05 -2.30
N SER A 74 -6.61 8.32 -2.50
CA SER A 74 -5.92 8.78 -3.70
C SER A 74 -4.42 8.53 -3.56
N GLY A 75 -3.83 7.80 -4.51
CA GLY A 75 -2.43 7.41 -4.49
C GLY A 75 -1.60 8.21 -5.49
N GLN A 76 -0.52 8.83 -5.02
CA GLN A 76 0.40 9.64 -5.83
C GLN A 76 1.86 9.29 -5.51
N LEU A 77 2.71 9.32 -6.54
CA LEU A 77 4.16 9.25 -6.32
C LEU A 77 4.63 10.52 -5.63
N LYS A 78 5.35 10.35 -4.52
CA LYS A 78 6.08 11.45 -3.86
C LYS A 78 7.54 11.49 -4.33
N SER A 79 8.09 10.35 -4.76
CA SER A 79 9.45 10.23 -5.28
C SER A 79 9.59 8.98 -6.18
N LYS A 80 10.81 8.66 -6.62
CA LYS A 80 11.10 7.40 -7.34
C LYS A 80 11.01 6.15 -6.45
N SER A 81 11.06 6.33 -5.13
CA SER A 81 11.01 5.27 -4.13
C SER A 81 9.71 5.27 -3.33
N ASP A 82 8.90 6.32 -3.42
CA ASP A 82 7.80 6.55 -2.49
C ASP A 82 6.47 6.79 -3.21
N ILE A 83 5.44 6.09 -2.77
CA ILE A 83 4.05 6.34 -3.12
C ILE A 83 3.22 6.56 -1.84
N ALA A 84 2.45 7.65 -1.82
CA ALA A 84 1.57 7.98 -0.72
C ALA A 84 0.12 7.84 -1.17
N PHE A 85 -0.72 7.33 -0.26
CA PHE A 85 -2.15 7.22 -0.38
C PHE A 85 -2.79 8.02 0.75
N GLU A 86 -3.69 8.93 0.40
CA GLU A 86 -4.33 9.86 1.33
C GLU A 86 -5.86 9.77 1.14
N ALA A 87 -6.61 9.59 2.21
CA ALA A 87 -8.07 9.67 2.19
C ALA A 87 -8.52 11.13 2.30
N SER A 88 -9.52 11.53 1.50
CA SER A 88 -10.09 12.89 1.57
C SER A 88 -10.98 13.10 2.79
N ASP A 89 -11.71 12.05 3.18
CA ASP A 89 -12.83 12.17 4.12
C ASP A 89 -12.50 11.61 5.51
N LEU A 90 -11.34 10.97 5.65
CA LEU A 90 -10.85 10.41 6.90
C LEU A 90 -9.36 10.74 7.03
N PRO A 91 -8.84 10.98 8.24
CA PRO A 91 -7.43 11.31 8.44
C PRO A 91 -6.56 10.04 8.37
N VAL A 92 -6.65 9.27 7.27
CA VAL A 92 -5.92 8.04 7.03
C VAL A 92 -4.91 8.27 5.91
N ASN A 93 -3.65 7.99 6.21
CA ASN A 93 -2.57 8.09 5.25
C ASN A 93 -1.76 6.80 5.25
N LEU A 94 -1.35 6.37 4.07
CA LEU A 94 -0.49 5.22 3.87
C LEU A 94 0.69 5.63 2.97
N LEU A 95 1.90 5.25 3.36
CA LEU A 95 3.11 5.51 2.60
C LEU A 95 3.85 4.19 2.40
N LEU A 96 4.17 3.87 1.15
CA LEU A 96 5.05 2.77 0.77
C LEU A 96 6.35 3.35 0.25
N SER A 97 7.43 3.07 0.96
CA SER A 97 8.80 3.51 0.64
C SER A 97 9.68 2.31 0.33
N ARG A 98 10.19 2.23 -0.89
CA ARG A 98 11.05 1.14 -1.37
C ARG A 98 12.51 1.53 -1.30
N ASP A 99 13.30 0.68 -0.65
CA ASP A 99 14.77 0.74 -0.63
C ASP A 99 15.36 -0.64 -0.93
N GLY A 100 15.80 -0.84 -2.17
CA GLY A 100 16.29 -2.14 -2.66
C GLY A 100 15.25 -3.25 -2.50
N TYR A 101 15.57 -4.25 -1.66
CA TYR A 101 14.70 -5.37 -1.31
C TYR A 101 13.83 -5.13 -0.06
N THR A 102 13.94 -3.93 0.52
CA THR A 102 13.18 -3.51 1.70
C THR A 102 12.01 -2.62 1.27
N LEU A 103 10.85 -2.84 1.88
CA LEU A 103 9.68 -2.01 1.75
C LEU A 103 9.27 -1.52 3.15
N THR A 104 9.22 -0.21 3.33
CA THR A 104 8.69 0.40 4.55
C THR A 104 7.25 0.80 4.30
N LEU A 105 6.33 0.23 5.07
CA LEU A 105 4.93 0.60 5.11
C LEU A 105 4.69 1.48 6.33
N THR A 106 4.26 2.73 6.12
CA THR A 106 3.83 3.62 7.21
C THR A 106 2.34 3.85 7.09
N ILE A 107 1.59 3.60 8.16
CA ILE A 107 0.16 3.86 8.26
C ILE A 107 -0.06 4.88 9.37
N SER A 108 -0.83 5.93 9.07
CA SER A 108 -1.19 6.97 10.04
C SER A 108 -2.70 7.11 10.08
N PHE A 109 -3.31 6.99 11.27
CA PHE A 109 -4.70 7.40 11.51
C PHE A 109 -4.69 8.62 12.43
N GLY A 110 -5.42 9.67 12.07
CA GLY A 110 -5.53 10.89 12.86
C GLY A 110 -5.86 10.59 14.32
N GLY A 111 -5.03 11.10 15.24
CA GLY A 111 -5.17 10.87 16.68
C GLY A 111 -4.50 9.60 17.22
N THR A 112 -3.92 8.75 16.37
CA THR A 112 -3.14 7.57 16.79
C THR A 112 -1.66 7.71 16.41
N PRO A 113 -0.75 7.05 17.16
CA PRO A 113 0.65 6.96 16.77
C PRO A 113 0.79 6.35 15.37
N ARG A 114 1.73 6.88 14.57
CA ARG A 114 2.06 6.28 13.28
C ARG A 114 2.60 4.88 13.48
N THR A 115 2.06 3.92 12.73
CA THR A 115 2.57 2.55 12.70
C THR A 115 3.51 2.42 11.51
N GLN A 116 4.72 1.92 11.75
CA GLN A 116 5.72 1.70 10.71
C GLN A 116 6.15 0.24 10.71
N HIS A 117 6.12 -0.38 9.53
CA HIS A 117 6.57 -1.74 9.30
C HIS A 117 7.71 -1.73 8.29
N VAL A 118 8.89 -2.21 8.70
CA VAL A 118 10.03 -2.43 7.80
C VAL A 118 10.01 -3.89 7.38
N LEU A 119 9.84 -4.14 6.09
CA LEU A 119 9.55 -5.46 5.55
C LEU A 119 10.58 -5.82 4.48
N LYS A 120 11.16 -7.02 4.56
CA LYS A 120 12.08 -7.55 3.55
C LYS A 120 11.34 -8.47 2.61
N ARG A 121 11.66 -8.35 1.32
CA ARG A 121 11.14 -9.26 0.30
C ARG A 121 11.63 -10.69 0.57
N VAL A 122 10.73 -11.66 0.45
CA VAL A 122 11.00 -13.11 0.59
C VAL A 122 10.72 -13.85 -0.71
#